data_AF-A0A543NHS0-F1
#
_entry.id   AF-A0A543NHS0-F1
#
_cell.length_a   1.000
_cell.length_b   1.000
_cell.length_c   1.000
_cell.angle_alpha   90.00
_cell.angle_beta   90.00
_cell.angle_gamma   90.00
#
_symmetry.space_group_name_H-M   'P 1'
#
loop_
_entity.id
_entity.type
_entity.pdbx_description
1 polymer ?
#
loop_
_entity_poly.entity_id
_entity_poly.type
_entity_poly.pdbx_seq_one_letter_code
_entity_poly.pdbx_strand_id
1 'polypeptide(L)'
;MGTEQVNATNLTVHVRDAARDAAEEAAKTLVADGVPQRLAAKDAELWGPRAAEEAAVRLGWLDLPQSSRAFLPELEELAQQLRSSGLDRVVLAGMGGSSLAPEVIAANRGRELVTLDTTDPDQVRGVLNHGIDRTVMVVSSKSGGTVETDSHRRAFEQACSEAGIDPAERVVVVTDPGSPLAELATERGYRTFLADPNVGGRYSALSAFGLVPSALVGVDVAALLDEAQELVPSLAAETGNPALWLGAALGGFTGHDKVVLTGPSPTGFGEWIEQLLAESTGKEGTGLLPVVVGSPHSPGFAPASDSHLVAFSESHQEVSELADTTVTGPLGAQFLAWEYATAVAGRLLGIDPFDQPNVQESKDNTKRLLSSADPLPTGEPLLAEGAVDVYTTDTNPALLSAEDDLAVVLRKLLQAVPEGGYLAVLAYLDREGDSRAVRLREDLAALTPSPVTFGWGPRFLHSTGQYHKGGPQNGAFLQITGESEEDLRIPGVSHTFGQLQLAQALGDFGALGSRERPAVRLHLRERGAGIAQIRAAADRVRP
;
A
#
# COMPACT_ATOMS: atom_id res chain seq x y z
N MET A 1 5.48 -3.44 35.25
CA MET A 1 5.49 -3.22 33.80
C MET A 1 6.90 -3.50 33.33
N GLY A 2 7.05 -4.48 32.44
CA GLY A 2 8.34 -4.90 31.92
C GLY A 2 8.57 -4.27 30.55
N THR A 3 9.78 -3.81 30.29
CA THR A 3 10.13 -3.15 29.02
C THR A 3 11.43 -3.74 28.52
N GLU A 4 11.53 -3.96 27.21
CA GLU A 4 12.77 -4.28 26.54
C GLU A 4 13.09 -3.18 25.52
N GLN A 5 14.34 -2.73 25.50
CA GLN A 5 14.85 -1.79 24.52
C GLN A 5 16.03 -2.42 23.79
N VAL A 6 15.92 -2.56 22.47
CA VAL A 6 16.96 -3.14 21.62
C VAL A 6 17.36 -2.11 20.58
N ASN A 7 18.66 -1.86 20.48
CA ASN A 7 19.20 -0.86 19.57
C ASN A 7 20.36 -1.42 18.73
N ALA A 8 20.41 -0.99 17.48
CA ALA A 8 21.56 -1.13 16.61
C ALA A 8 21.77 0.19 15.88
N THR A 9 22.98 0.73 16.00
CA THR A 9 23.35 2.07 15.50
C THR A 9 22.32 3.13 15.91
N ASN A 10 21.55 3.65 14.96
CA ASN A 10 20.57 4.73 15.13
C ASN A 10 19.12 4.22 15.12
N LEU A 11 18.89 2.90 15.02
CA LEU A 11 17.57 2.29 15.11
C LEU A 11 17.35 1.68 16.49
N THR A 12 16.22 2.00 17.11
CA THR A 12 15.79 1.46 18.40
C THR A 12 14.37 0.93 18.32
N VAL A 13 14.18 -0.29 18.79
CA VAL A 13 12.88 -0.92 19.01
C VAL A 13 12.68 -1.07 20.51
N HIS A 14 11.53 -0.62 21.00
CA HIS A 14 11.16 -0.74 22.40
C HIS A 14 9.81 -1.45 22.49
N VAL A 15 9.73 -2.49 23.32
CA VAL A 15 8.54 -3.35 23.48
C VAL A 15 8.12 -3.38 24.95
N ARG A 16 6.82 -3.35 25.22
CA ARG A 16 6.25 -3.21 26.58
C ARG A 16 5.35 -4.38 26.95
N ASP A 17 5.32 -4.66 28.25
CA ASP A 17 4.32 -5.50 28.92
C ASP A 17 4.04 -6.84 28.20
N ALA A 18 2.78 -7.12 27.85
CA ALA A 18 2.39 -8.40 27.25
C ALA A 18 3.06 -8.64 25.89
N ALA A 19 3.21 -7.59 25.07
CA ALA A 19 3.93 -7.67 23.80
C ALA A 19 5.41 -8.00 24.03
N ARG A 20 6.01 -7.48 25.11
CA ARG A 20 7.42 -7.76 25.47
C ARG A 20 7.59 -9.22 25.84
N ASP A 21 6.73 -9.75 26.70
CA ASP A 21 6.79 -11.15 27.14
C ASP A 21 6.63 -12.10 25.93
N ALA A 22 5.70 -11.79 25.02
CA ALA A 22 5.49 -12.56 23.79
C ALA A 22 6.69 -12.46 22.83
N ALA A 23 7.23 -11.25 22.62
CA ALA A 23 8.39 -11.02 21.77
C ALA A 23 9.65 -11.72 22.31
N GLU A 24 9.84 -11.75 23.63
CA GLU A 24 10.98 -12.40 24.27
C GLU A 24 10.97 -13.92 24.02
N GLU A 25 9.82 -14.58 24.20
CA GLU A 25 9.69 -16.01 23.93
C GLU A 25 9.84 -16.32 22.43
N ALA A 26 9.22 -15.52 21.56
CA ALA A 26 9.37 -15.66 20.11
C ALA A 26 10.83 -15.46 19.66
N ALA A 27 11.53 -14.46 20.20
CA ALA A 27 12.94 -14.21 19.89
C ALA A 27 13.85 -15.38 20.31
N LYS A 28 13.60 -16.00 21.48
CA LYS A 28 14.33 -17.20 21.92
C LYS A 28 14.15 -18.34 20.92
N THR A 29 12.92 -18.58 20.44
CA THR A 29 12.66 -19.61 19.41
C THR A 29 13.34 -19.27 18.09
N LEU A 30 13.23 -18.03 17.61
CA LEU A 30 13.86 -17.58 16.37
C LEU A 30 15.38 -17.73 16.39
N VAL A 31 16.02 -17.39 17.51
CA VAL A 31 17.46 -17.58 17.70
C VAL A 31 17.83 -19.06 17.76
N ALA A 32 17.06 -19.88 18.48
CA ALA A 32 17.29 -21.33 18.53
C ALA A 32 17.18 -22.01 17.14
N ASP A 33 16.29 -21.51 16.29
CA ASP A 33 16.12 -21.94 14.89
C ASP A 33 17.20 -21.38 13.94
N GLY A 34 18.10 -20.52 14.42
CA GLY A 34 19.14 -19.85 13.65
C GLY A 34 18.60 -18.84 12.64
N VAL A 35 17.38 -18.33 12.84
CA VAL A 35 16.71 -17.42 11.88
C VAL A 35 17.56 -16.20 11.54
N PRO A 36 18.23 -15.50 12.48
CA PRO A 36 19.01 -14.32 12.13
C PRO A 36 20.11 -14.58 11.10
N GLN A 37 20.93 -15.61 11.34
CA GLN A 37 22.04 -15.96 10.47
C GLN A 37 21.56 -16.56 9.16
N ARG A 38 20.55 -17.43 9.20
CA ARG A 38 19.98 -18.06 8.00
C ARG A 38 19.33 -17.02 7.09
N LEU A 39 18.59 -16.06 7.64
CA LEU A 39 17.94 -15.00 6.86
C LEU A 39 18.98 -14.08 6.24
N ALA A 40 19.98 -13.64 7.02
CA ALA A 40 21.09 -12.84 6.50
C ALA A 40 21.90 -13.58 5.41
N ALA A 41 22.00 -14.92 5.50
CA ALA A 41 22.60 -15.77 4.49
C ALA A 41 21.65 -16.12 3.32
N LYS A 42 20.44 -15.54 3.29
CA LYS A 42 19.40 -15.77 2.27
C LYS A 42 18.98 -17.23 2.12
N ASP A 43 18.88 -17.95 3.23
CA ASP A 43 18.39 -19.32 3.25
C ASP A 43 16.89 -19.37 2.94
N ALA A 44 16.55 -19.79 1.72
CA ALA A 44 15.18 -19.88 1.24
C ALA A 44 14.33 -20.94 1.97
N GLU A 45 14.95 -21.91 2.65
CA GLU A 45 14.25 -23.00 3.35
C GLU A 45 13.61 -22.55 4.67
N LEU A 46 13.80 -21.29 5.09
CA LEU A 46 13.31 -20.77 6.37
C LEU A 46 11.79 -20.88 6.54
N TRP A 47 11.01 -20.66 5.48
CA TRP A 47 9.55 -20.72 5.50
C TRP A 47 8.99 -22.08 5.09
N GLY A 48 9.87 -23.08 4.96
CA GLY A 48 9.51 -24.45 4.60
C GLY A 48 9.38 -24.69 3.10
N PRO A 49 9.16 -25.95 2.69
CA PRO A 49 9.33 -26.40 1.31
C PRO A 49 8.34 -25.78 0.33
N ARG A 50 7.17 -25.32 0.80
CA ARG A 50 6.18 -24.64 -0.05
C ARG A 50 6.64 -23.24 -0.48
N ALA A 51 7.40 -22.56 0.37
CA ALA A 51 7.88 -21.19 0.15
C ALA A 51 9.28 -21.12 -0.46
N ALA A 52 10.05 -22.22 -0.40
CA ALA A 52 11.47 -22.23 -0.76
C ALA A 52 11.74 -21.77 -2.21
N GLU A 53 10.89 -22.15 -3.17
CA GLU A 53 11.06 -21.75 -4.57
C GLU A 53 10.89 -20.24 -4.77
N GLU A 54 9.81 -19.66 -4.21
CA GLU A 54 9.57 -18.23 -4.31
C GLU A 54 10.62 -17.45 -3.49
N ALA A 55 10.92 -17.87 -2.25
CA ALA A 55 11.92 -17.24 -1.40
C ALA A 55 13.32 -17.21 -2.06
N ALA A 56 13.72 -18.26 -2.77
CA ALA A 56 15.03 -18.32 -3.45
C ALA A 56 15.24 -17.20 -4.48
N VAL A 57 14.16 -16.63 -5.02
CA VAL A 57 14.18 -15.51 -5.99
C VAL A 57 13.59 -14.22 -5.42
N ARG A 58 13.53 -14.09 -4.08
CA ARG A 58 12.93 -12.93 -3.40
C ARG A 58 13.76 -12.34 -2.26
N LEU A 59 14.94 -12.87 -1.98
CA LEU A 59 15.83 -12.42 -0.89
C LEU A 59 16.91 -11.41 -1.35
N GLY A 60 16.79 -10.84 -2.56
CA GLY A 60 17.70 -9.82 -3.06
C GLY A 60 17.71 -8.53 -2.23
N TRP A 61 16.60 -8.23 -1.53
CA TRP A 61 16.40 -6.96 -0.80
C TRP A 61 17.41 -6.73 0.32
N LEU A 62 17.93 -7.81 0.92
CA LEU A 62 18.96 -7.77 1.95
C LEU A 62 20.27 -7.13 1.49
N ASP A 63 20.57 -7.14 0.19
CA ASP A 63 21.79 -6.55 -0.37
C ASP A 63 21.60 -5.12 -0.87
N LEU A 64 20.36 -4.63 -1.00
CA LEU A 64 20.04 -3.32 -1.59
C LEU A 64 20.81 -2.15 -0.98
N PRO A 65 21.05 -2.07 0.35
CA PRO A 65 21.87 -1.00 0.93
C PRO A 65 23.26 -0.85 0.28
N GLN A 66 23.82 -1.95 -0.24
CA GLN A 66 25.09 -1.97 -0.95
C GLN A 66 24.94 -2.02 -2.47
N SER A 67 24.10 -2.93 -2.99
CA SER A 67 24.01 -3.19 -4.44
C SER A 67 23.42 -2.02 -5.22
N SER A 68 22.45 -1.31 -4.64
CA SER A 68 21.82 -0.14 -5.28
C SER A 68 22.74 1.07 -5.43
N ARG A 69 23.90 1.08 -4.76
CA ARG A 69 24.90 2.14 -4.93
C ARG A 69 25.44 2.23 -6.35
N ALA A 70 25.32 1.15 -7.12
CA ALA A 70 25.67 1.12 -8.54
C ALA A 70 24.87 2.14 -9.38
N PHE A 71 23.67 2.54 -8.94
CA PHE A 71 22.85 3.53 -9.65
C PHE A 71 23.28 4.97 -9.39
N LEU A 72 24.02 5.27 -8.32
CA LEU A 72 24.26 6.65 -7.87
C LEU A 72 24.88 7.55 -8.95
N PRO A 73 25.95 7.15 -9.67
CA PRO A 73 26.55 8.02 -10.68
C PRO A 73 25.57 8.37 -11.82
N GLU A 74 24.81 7.37 -12.27
CA GLU A 74 23.85 7.53 -13.37
C GLU A 74 22.64 8.38 -12.94
N LEU A 75 22.19 8.24 -11.69
CA LEU A 75 21.11 9.03 -11.12
C LEU A 75 21.51 10.50 -10.95
N GLU A 76 22.73 10.77 -10.46
CA GLU A 76 23.26 12.12 -10.33
C GLU A 76 23.33 12.82 -11.68
N GLU A 77 23.89 12.14 -12.69
CA GLU A 77 23.99 12.66 -14.06
C GLU A 77 22.61 12.97 -14.65
N LEU A 78 21.68 12.02 -14.59
CA LEU A 78 20.34 12.19 -15.14
C LEU A 78 19.57 13.30 -14.42
N ALA A 79 19.59 13.34 -13.09
CA ALA A 79 18.92 14.37 -12.32
C ALA A 79 19.49 15.77 -12.63
N GLN A 80 20.81 15.89 -12.82
CA GLN A 80 21.42 17.15 -13.25
C GLN A 80 21.00 17.54 -14.68
N GLN A 81 21.02 16.59 -15.61
CA GLN A 81 20.59 16.80 -17.00
C GLN A 81 19.15 17.30 -17.08
N LEU A 82 18.21 16.62 -16.43
CA LEU A 82 16.79 16.99 -16.45
C LEU A 82 16.57 18.39 -15.85
N ARG A 83 17.16 18.68 -14.68
CA ARG A 83 17.07 20.01 -14.05
C ARG A 83 17.65 21.12 -14.92
N SER A 84 18.82 20.90 -15.51
CA SER A 84 19.45 21.88 -16.42
C SER A 84 18.67 22.11 -17.71
N SER A 85 17.83 21.16 -18.10
CA SER A 85 16.90 21.25 -19.24
C SER A 85 15.56 21.89 -18.86
N GLY A 86 15.41 22.39 -17.62
CA GLY A 86 14.20 23.02 -17.11
C GLY A 86 13.10 22.03 -16.69
N LEU A 87 13.45 20.76 -16.47
CA LEU A 87 12.52 19.72 -16.05
C LEU A 87 12.59 19.56 -14.54
N ASP A 88 11.64 20.19 -13.87
CA ASP A 88 11.60 20.33 -12.41
C ASP A 88 10.38 19.64 -11.77
N ARG A 89 9.48 19.06 -12.59
CA ARG A 89 8.32 18.31 -12.13
C ARG A 89 8.48 16.82 -12.46
N VAL A 90 8.43 15.97 -11.45
CA VAL A 90 8.47 14.51 -11.62
C VAL A 90 7.10 13.92 -11.28
N VAL A 91 6.54 13.18 -12.24
CA VAL A 91 5.34 12.38 -12.05
C VAL A 91 5.73 10.92 -12.00
N LEU A 92 5.36 10.20 -10.95
CA LEU A 92 5.59 8.76 -10.81
C LEU A 92 4.30 8.00 -11.14
N ALA A 93 4.28 7.32 -12.28
CA ALA A 93 3.23 6.37 -12.61
C ALA A 93 3.64 4.97 -12.12
N GLY A 94 2.98 4.47 -11.08
CA GLY A 94 3.33 3.19 -10.44
C GLY A 94 2.26 2.75 -9.45
N MET A 95 2.28 1.48 -9.06
CA MET A 95 1.33 0.90 -8.11
C MET A 95 2.03 0.19 -6.96
N GLY A 96 1.45 0.28 -5.76
CA GLY A 96 1.95 -0.36 -4.54
C GLY A 96 3.44 -0.05 -4.31
N GLY A 97 4.27 -1.09 -4.30
CA GLY A 97 5.71 -1.01 -4.02
C GLY A 97 6.50 -0.17 -5.02
N SER A 98 5.95 0.05 -6.23
CA SER A 98 6.53 0.95 -7.25
C SER A 98 6.15 2.42 -7.07
N SER A 99 5.43 2.78 -5.99
CA SER A 99 4.93 4.15 -5.73
C SER A 99 5.07 4.62 -4.27
N LEU A 100 4.81 3.74 -3.30
CA LEU A 100 4.68 4.11 -1.88
C LEU A 100 6.01 4.58 -1.28
N ALA A 101 7.10 3.81 -1.46
CA ALA A 101 8.39 4.18 -0.90
C ALA A 101 8.93 5.52 -1.44
N PRO A 102 8.91 5.80 -2.76
CA PRO A 102 9.24 7.12 -3.30
C PRO A 102 8.42 8.27 -2.71
N GLU A 103 7.11 8.08 -2.54
CA GLU A 103 6.22 9.10 -1.94
C GLU A 103 6.64 9.43 -0.51
N VAL A 104 6.94 8.41 0.30
CA VAL A 104 7.48 8.58 1.66
C VAL A 104 8.85 9.27 1.64
N ILE A 105 9.78 8.82 0.80
CA ILE A 105 11.13 9.37 0.74
C ILE A 105 11.09 10.85 0.34
N ALA A 106 10.33 11.20 -0.69
CA ALA A 106 10.22 12.58 -1.16
C ALA A 106 9.58 13.49 -0.10
N ALA A 107 8.44 13.09 0.47
CA ALA A 107 7.72 13.88 1.46
C ALA A 107 8.59 14.21 2.69
N ASN A 108 9.34 13.23 3.19
CA ASN A 108 10.17 13.41 4.40
C ASN A 108 11.48 14.15 4.15
N ARG A 109 11.83 14.39 2.88
CA ARG A 109 12.99 15.21 2.49
C ARG A 109 12.55 16.55 1.90
N GLY A 110 11.29 16.94 2.07
CA GLY A 110 10.74 18.21 1.61
C GLY A 110 10.77 18.37 0.09
N ARG A 111 10.64 17.27 -0.66
CA ARG A 111 10.60 17.24 -2.12
C ARG A 111 9.19 16.91 -2.59
N GLU A 112 8.78 17.58 -3.66
CA GLU A 112 7.51 17.32 -4.31
C GLU A 112 7.67 16.21 -5.36
N LEU A 113 6.97 15.11 -5.16
CA LEU A 113 6.82 14.02 -6.11
C LEU A 113 5.33 13.83 -6.37
N VAL A 114 4.90 13.92 -7.63
CA VAL A 114 3.51 13.69 -8.00
C VAL A 114 3.30 12.21 -8.25
N THR A 115 2.73 11.49 -7.28
CA THR A 115 2.42 10.07 -7.43
C THR A 115 1.08 9.89 -8.15
N LEU A 116 1.09 9.18 -9.28
CA LEU A 116 -0.08 8.81 -10.05
C LEU A 116 -0.31 7.29 -9.95
N ASP A 117 -1.10 6.90 -8.95
CA ASP A 117 -1.42 5.52 -8.57
C ASP A 117 -2.95 5.28 -8.55
N THR A 118 -3.64 6.02 -9.41
CA THR A 118 -5.09 6.02 -9.54
C THR A 118 -5.51 5.95 -10.99
N THR A 119 -6.68 5.40 -11.27
CA THR A 119 -7.33 5.42 -12.58
C THR A 119 -8.47 6.44 -12.62
N ASP A 120 -8.59 7.28 -11.60
CA ASP A 120 -9.56 8.36 -11.58
C ASP A 120 -9.27 9.39 -12.70
N PRO A 121 -10.22 9.65 -13.61
CA PRO A 121 -9.98 10.52 -14.76
C PRO A 121 -9.67 11.98 -14.36
N ASP A 122 -10.19 12.47 -13.23
CA ASP A 122 -9.99 13.85 -12.81
C ASP A 122 -8.56 14.09 -12.30
N GLN A 123 -8.02 13.16 -11.50
CA GLN A 123 -6.61 13.19 -11.09
C GLN A 123 -5.66 13.06 -12.28
N VAL A 124 -5.92 12.09 -13.18
CA VAL A 124 -5.06 11.88 -14.36
C VAL A 124 -5.07 13.15 -15.23
N ARG A 125 -6.24 13.74 -15.47
CA ARG A 125 -6.37 14.99 -16.22
C ARG A 125 -5.63 16.15 -15.55
N GLY A 126 -5.75 16.29 -14.23
CA GLY A 126 -5.00 17.28 -13.45
C GLY A 126 -3.49 17.15 -13.69
N VAL A 127 -2.96 15.93 -13.65
CA VAL A 127 -1.54 15.69 -13.90
C VAL A 127 -1.10 16.07 -15.31
N LEU A 128 -1.91 15.78 -16.33
CA LEU A 128 -1.60 16.00 -17.74
C LEU A 128 -1.74 17.47 -18.17
N ASN A 129 -2.71 18.20 -17.60
CA ASN A 129 -2.98 19.60 -17.98
C ASN A 129 -2.06 20.62 -17.30
N HIS A 130 -1.27 20.22 -16.31
CA HIS A 130 -0.42 21.11 -15.52
C HIS A 130 1.07 20.87 -15.80
N GLY A 131 1.69 21.78 -16.56
CA GLY A 131 3.15 21.86 -16.71
C GLY A 131 3.77 20.72 -17.50
N ILE A 132 3.14 20.26 -18.58
CA ILE A 132 3.67 19.18 -19.43
C ILE A 132 5.07 19.50 -20.01
N ASP A 133 5.36 20.78 -20.25
CA ASP A 133 6.63 21.31 -20.77
C ASP A 133 7.81 21.17 -19.80
N ARG A 134 7.52 21.05 -18.50
CA ARG A 134 8.51 20.89 -17.40
C ARG A 134 8.49 19.52 -16.74
N THR A 135 7.64 18.60 -17.22
CA THR A 135 7.37 17.33 -16.55
C THR A 135 8.19 16.19 -17.14
N VAL A 136 8.72 15.34 -16.25
CA VAL A 136 9.25 14.00 -16.55
C VAL A 136 8.35 12.97 -15.88
N MET A 137 7.95 11.94 -16.64
CA MET A 137 7.21 10.81 -16.08
C MET A 137 8.14 9.64 -15.84
N VAL A 138 8.19 9.17 -14.59
CA VAL A 138 8.78 7.89 -14.23
C VAL A 138 7.70 6.81 -14.34
N VAL A 139 7.84 5.90 -15.30
CA VAL A 139 6.94 4.76 -15.51
C VAL A 139 7.54 3.54 -14.81
N SER A 140 6.89 3.10 -13.74
CA SER A 140 7.46 2.16 -12.78
C SER A 140 6.59 0.92 -12.62
N SER A 141 7.02 -0.20 -13.18
CA SER A 141 6.31 -1.49 -13.09
C SER A 141 7.27 -2.66 -13.23
N LYS A 142 7.40 -3.49 -12.19
CA LYS A 142 8.21 -4.72 -12.21
C LYS A 142 7.86 -5.63 -13.38
N SER A 143 6.57 -5.97 -13.49
CA SER A 143 6.07 -6.88 -14.54
C SER A 143 6.01 -6.27 -15.92
N GLY A 144 6.04 -4.93 -16.03
CA GLY A 144 5.76 -4.19 -17.24
C GLY A 144 4.31 -4.29 -17.77
N GLY A 145 3.42 -5.02 -17.09
CA GLY A 145 2.05 -5.29 -17.52
C GLY A 145 0.95 -4.71 -16.62
N THR A 146 1.31 -3.80 -15.70
CA THR A 146 0.35 -3.11 -14.82
C THR A 146 -0.53 -2.18 -15.67
N VAL A 147 -1.84 -2.45 -15.73
CA VAL A 147 -2.76 -1.78 -16.67
C VAL A 147 -2.87 -0.28 -16.39
N GLU A 148 -2.83 0.10 -15.12
CA GLU A 148 -2.95 1.49 -14.67
C GLU A 148 -1.72 2.29 -15.11
N THR A 149 -0.52 1.76 -14.81
CA THR A 149 0.76 2.35 -15.21
C THR A 149 0.90 2.47 -16.74
N ASP A 150 0.47 1.45 -17.50
CA ASP A 150 0.46 1.51 -18.96
C ASP A 150 -0.51 2.57 -19.49
N SER A 151 -1.67 2.69 -18.85
CA SER A 151 -2.68 3.71 -19.20
C SER A 151 -2.16 5.13 -18.98
N HIS A 152 -1.49 5.38 -17.84
CA HIS A 152 -0.84 6.66 -17.56
C HIS A 152 0.22 7.01 -18.59
N ARG A 153 1.11 6.07 -18.91
CA ARG A 153 2.15 6.25 -19.92
C ARG A 153 1.56 6.66 -21.27
N ARG A 154 0.52 5.94 -21.74
CA ARG A 154 -0.16 6.22 -23.01
C ARG A 154 -0.76 7.63 -23.05
N ALA A 155 -1.43 8.03 -21.97
CA ALA A 155 -2.04 9.35 -21.88
C ALA A 155 -0.98 10.46 -21.83
N PHE A 156 0.12 10.24 -21.12
CA PHE A 156 1.26 11.15 -21.06
C PHE A 156 1.97 11.30 -22.40
N GLU A 157 2.22 10.19 -23.11
CA GLU A 157 2.79 10.21 -24.46
C GLU A 157 1.93 11.02 -25.45
N GLN A 158 0.61 10.87 -25.38
CA GLN A 158 -0.31 11.66 -26.17
C GLN A 158 -0.19 13.15 -25.81
N ALA A 159 -0.24 13.50 -24.52
CA ALA A 159 -0.12 14.88 -24.06
C ALA A 159 1.20 15.53 -24.49
N CYS A 160 2.33 14.80 -24.41
CA CYS A 160 3.61 15.27 -24.94
C CYS A 160 3.54 15.49 -26.46
N SER A 161 3.01 14.53 -27.21
CA SER A 161 2.91 14.63 -28.68
C SER A 161 2.04 15.81 -29.12
N GLU A 162 0.92 16.06 -28.44
CA GLU A 162 0.03 17.21 -28.68
C GLU A 162 0.70 18.55 -28.34
N ALA A 163 1.61 18.55 -27.36
CA ALA A 163 2.45 19.69 -27.02
C ALA A 163 3.69 19.85 -27.95
N GLY A 164 3.89 18.97 -28.92
CA GLY A 164 5.05 18.98 -29.81
C GLY A 164 6.37 18.54 -29.14
N ILE A 165 6.27 17.78 -28.06
CA ILE A 165 7.38 17.26 -27.26
C ILE A 165 7.57 15.78 -27.59
N ASP A 166 8.80 15.34 -27.83
CA ASP A 166 9.11 13.92 -27.99
C ASP A 166 8.97 13.20 -26.63
N PRO A 167 8.06 12.21 -26.49
CA PRO A 167 7.93 11.45 -25.25
C PRO A 167 9.23 10.75 -24.83
N ALA A 168 10.12 10.42 -25.75
CA ALA A 168 11.40 9.78 -25.43
C ALA A 168 12.31 10.65 -24.56
N GLU A 169 12.15 11.98 -24.62
CA GLU A 169 12.87 12.95 -23.79
C GLU A 169 12.21 13.16 -22.42
N ARG A 170 11.01 12.61 -22.20
CA ARG A 170 10.17 12.86 -21.01
C ARG A 170 9.89 11.62 -20.18
N VAL A 171 10.11 10.43 -20.72
CA VAL A 171 9.80 9.16 -20.05
C VAL A 171 11.07 8.50 -19.54
N VAL A 172 11.07 8.20 -18.24
CA VAL A 172 12.08 7.36 -17.57
C VAL A 172 11.39 6.07 -17.12
N VAL A 173 11.95 4.93 -17.44
CA VAL A 173 11.39 3.61 -17.11
C VAL A 173 12.17 2.96 -15.98
N VAL A 174 11.45 2.39 -15.01
CA VAL A 174 12.00 1.48 -14.00
C VAL A 174 11.25 0.16 -14.07
N THR A 175 11.95 -0.91 -14.40
CA THR A 175 11.34 -2.22 -14.68
C THR A 175 12.33 -3.36 -14.48
N ASP A 176 11.85 -4.60 -14.47
CA ASP A 176 12.74 -5.78 -14.46
C ASP A 176 13.36 -6.05 -15.83
N PRO A 177 14.57 -6.66 -15.86
CA PRO A 177 15.18 -7.14 -17.10
C PRO A 177 14.28 -8.14 -17.82
N GLY A 178 14.13 -7.98 -19.14
CA GLY A 178 13.34 -8.88 -19.99
C GLY A 178 11.81 -8.73 -19.86
N SER A 179 11.32 -7.75 -19.12
CA SER A 179 9.89 -7.43 -19.06
C SER A 179 9.39 -6.81 -20.38
N PRO A 180 8.08 -6.91 -20.70
CA PRO A 180 7.48 -6.23 -21.84
C PRO A 180 7.73 -4.70 -21.84
N LEU A 181 7.82 -4.09 -20.65
CA LEU A 181 8.12 -2.67 -20.52
C LEU A 181 9.59 -2.37 -20.83
N ALA A 182 10.54 -3.28 -20.56
CA ALA A 182 11.94 -3.11 -20.96
C ALA A 182 12.11 -3.18 -22.49
N GLU A 183 11.39 -4.08 -23.14
CA GLU A 183 11.36 -4.20 -24.60
C GLU A 183 10.76 -2.94 -25.23
N LEU A 184 9.61 -2.49 -24.73
CA LEU A 184 8.97 -1.26 -25.17
C LEU A 184 9.85 -0.02 -24.95
N ALA A 185 10.51 0.08 -23.80
CA ALA A 185 11.40 1.18 -23.50
C ALA A 185 12.56 1.26 -24.50
N THR A 186 13.08 0.10 -24.91
CA THR A 186 14.11 0.00 -25.96
C THR A 186 13.57 0.44 -27.32
N GLU A 187 12.39 -0.04 -27.71
CA GLU A 187 11.72 0.35 -28.98
C GLU A 187 11.48 1.87 -29.04
N ARG A 188 11.08 2.47 -27.92
CA ARG A 188 10.72 3.88 -27.82
C ARG A 188 11.89 4.81 -27.51
N GLY A 189 13.06 4.27 -27.19
CA GLY A 189 14.23 5.06 -26.80
C GLY A 189 14.14 5.70 -25.42
N TYR A 190 13.37 5.12 -24.50
CA TYR A 190 13.23 5.62 -23.13
C TYR A 190 14.48 5.37 -22.30
N ARG A 191 14.82 6.36 -21.47
CA ARG A 191 15.84 6.18 -20.44
C ARG A 191 15.37 5.10 -19.46
N THR A 192 16.16 4.06 -19.23
CA THR A 192 15.71 2.87 -18.51
C THR A 192 16.68 2.48 -17.41
N PHE A 193 16.14 2.21 -16.22
CA PHE A 193 16.84 1.58 -15.09
C PHE A 193 16.28 0.19 -14.88
N LEU A 194 17.15 -0.82 -14.95
CA LEU A 194 16.78 -2.22 -14.69
C LEU A 194 16.96 -2.53 -13.20
N ALA A 195 15.89 -3.00 -12.56
CA ALA A 195 15.91 -3.42 -11.16
C ALA A 195 16.47 -4.84 -10.99
N ASP A 196 16.68 -5.25 -9.73
CA ASP A 196 17.02 -6.63 -9.40
C ASP A 196 15.76 -7.51 -9.43
N PRO A 197 15.64 -8.49 -10.35
CA PRO A 197 14.45 -9.34 -10.44
C PRO A 197 14.26 -10.22 -9.19
N ASN A 198 15.30 -10.40 -8.37
CA ASN A 198 15.26 -11.16 -7.12
C ASN A 198 14.69 -10.37 -5.91
N VAL A 199 14.12 -9.19 -6.16
CA VAL A 199 13.52 -8.32 -5.13
C VAL A 199 12.01 -8.24 -5.35
N GLY A 200 11.21 -8.63 -4.36
CA GLY A 200 9.76 -8.46 -4.40
C GLY A 200 9.33 -6.99 -4.40
N GLY A 201 8.19 -6.66 -5.02
CA GLY A 201 7.76 -5.25 -5.18
C GLY A 201 7.63 -4.48 -3.86
N ARG A 202 7.01 -5.06 -2.83
CA ARG A 202 6.89 -4.43 -1.50
C ARG A 202 8.19 -4.41 -0.68
N TYR A 203 9.22 -5.14 -1.12
CA TYR A 203 10.58 -5.18 -0.54
C TYR A 203 11.58 -4.35 -1.36
N SER A 204 11.08 -3.41 -2.18
CA SER A 204 11.89 -2.72 -3.19
C SER A 204 12.20 -1.26 -2.84
N ALA A 205 11.95 -0.86 -1.59
CA ALA A 205 12.08 0.53 -1.13
C ALA A 205 13.48 1.12 -1.37
N LEU A 206 14.52 0.29 -1.25
CA LEU A 206 15.92 0.69 -1.48
C LEU A 206 16.47 0.25 -2.84
N SER A 207 15.61 -0.17 -3.77
CA SER A 207 15.97 -0.55 -5.14
C SER A 207 15.80 0.62 -6.12
N ALA A 208 16.04 0.38 -7.42
CA ALA A 208 15.73 1.37 -8.47
C ALA A 208 14.29 1.91 -8.38
N PHE A 209 13.31 1.10 -7.95
CA PHE A 209 11.92 1.53 -7.76
C PHE A 209 11.77 2.66 -6.75
N GLY A 210 12.51 2.60 -5.64
CA GLY A 210 12.54 3.65 -4.62
C GLY A 210 13.45 4.82 -4.97
N LEU A 211 14.65 4.51 -5.48
CA LEU A 211 15.74 5.49 -5.61
C LEU A 211 15.63 6.37 -6.84
N VAL A 212 15.19 5.84 -7.99
CA VAL A 212 15.10 6.61 -9.25
C VAL A 212 14.16 7.81 -9.07
N PRO A 213 12.86 7.65 -8.79
CA PRO A 213 11.96 8.80 -8.62
C PRO A 213 12.42 9.77 -7.53
N SER A 214 12.95 9.25 -6.41
CA SER A 214 13.45 10.06 -5.30
C SER A 214 14.66 10.93 -5.68
N ALA A 215 15.63 10.36 -6.39
CA ALA A 215 16.81 11.10 -6.85
C ALA A 215 16.45 12.18 -7.88
N LEU A 216 15.48 11.90 -8.76
CA LEU A 216 15.02 12.85 -9.78
C LEU A 216 14.37 14.09 -9.16
N VAL A 217 13.65 13.95 -8.03
CA VAL A 217 13.13 15.10 -7.27
C VAL A 217 14.17 15.75 -6.34
N GLY A 218 15.43 15.29 -6.38
CA GLY A 218 16.56 15.89 -5.66
C GLY A 218 16.71 15.44 -4.22
N VAL A 219 16.28 14.22 -3.88
CA VAL A 219 16.64 13.57 -2.61
C VAL A 219 18.07 13.02 -2.69
N ASP A 220 18.82 13.16 -1.59
CA ASP A 220 20.09 12.47 -1.40
C ASP A 220 19.83 10.98 -1.07
N VAL A 221 19.76 10.18 -2.12
CA VAL A 221 19.54 8.73 -2.00
C VAL A 221 20.77 7.98 -1.53
N ALA A 222 21.97 8.58 -1.59
CA ALA A 222 23.18 7.97 -1.04
C ALA A 222 23.11 7.97 0.49
N ALA A 223 22.70 9.07 1.11
CA ALA A 223 22.46 9.15 2.55
C ALA A 223 21.41 8.14 3.03
N LEU A 224 20.33 7.94 2.26
CA LEU A 224 19.31 6.92 2.57
C LEU A 224 19.90 5.50 2.58
N LEU A 225 20.78 5.19 1.63
CA LEU A 225 21.48 3.90 1.58
C LEU A 225 22.52 3.77 2.70
N ASP A 226 23.18 4.85 3.12
CA ASP A 226 24.08 4.86 4.28
C ASP A 226 23.32 4.51 5.57
N GLU A 227 22.16 5.15 5.80
CA GLU A 227 21.28 4.86 6.94
C GLU A 227 20.90 3.38 7.03
N ALA A 228 20.52 2.77 5.90
CA ALA A 228 20.20 1.35 5.83
C ALA A 228 21.43 0.44 6.02
N GLN A 229 22.56 0.82 5.43
CA GLN A 229 23.81 0.05 5.45
C GLN A 229 24.38 -0.08 6.88
N GLU A 230 24.16 0.94 7.72
CA GLU A 230 24.54 0.91 9.14
C GLU A 230 23.84 -0.20 9.94
N LEU A 231 22.61 -0.57 9.55
CA LEU A 231 21.83 -1.60 10.24
C LEU A 231 22.25 -3.03 9.85
N VAL A 232 22.74 -3.22 8.61
CA VAL A 232 23.04 -4.54 8.01
C VAL A 232 23.84 -5.48 8.94
N PRO A 233 24.92 -5.05 9.63
CA PRO A 233 25.69 -5.95 10.50
C PRO A 233 24.89 -6.55 11.66
N SER A 234 23.82 -5.87 12.11
CA SER A 234 22.98 -6.34 13.21
C SER A 234 21.98 -7.42 12.78
N LEU A 235 21.65 -7.54 11.50
CA LEU A 235 20.60 -8.43 11.00
C LEU A 235 20.94 -9.92 11.19
N ALA A 236 22.21 -10.28 11.26
CA ALA A 236 22.66 -11.64 11.54
C ALA A 236 22.90 -11.92 13.03
N ALA A 237 22.77 -10.90 13.90
CA ALA A 237 23.08 -11.02 15.31
C ALA A 237 21.92 -11.66 16.09
N GLU A 238 22.27 -12.53 17.05
CA GLU A 238 21.32 -13.17 17.98
C GLU A 238 20.85 -12.22 19.08
N THR A 239 21.66 -11.22 19.41
CA THR A 239 21.37 -10.19 20.42
C THR A 239 21.62 -8.80 19.83
N GLY A 240 20.96 -7.77 20.37
CA GLY A 240 21.11 -6.41 19.84
C GLY A 240 20.54 -6.22 18.43
N ASN A 241 19.63 -7.09 17.99
CA ASN A 241 19.00 -7.02 16.67
C ASN A 241 17.58 -6.42 16.80
N PRO A 242 17.41 -5.10 16.59
CA PRO A 242 16.10 -4.46 16.71
C PRO A 242 15.09 -4.98 15.68
N ALA A 243 15.52 -5.32 14.46
CA ALA A 243 14.62 -5.81 13.42
C ALA A 243 14.06 -7.21 13.75
N LEU A 244 14.87 -8.07 14.37
CA LEU A 244 14.41 -9.36 14.91
C LEU A 244 13.38 -9.16 16.02
N TRP A 245 13.63 -8.24 16.95
CA TRP A 245 12.69 -7.94 18.03
C TRP A 245 11.37 -7.35 17.54
N LEU A 246 11.41 -6.50 16.51
CA LEU A 246 10.20 -6.01 15.86
C LEU A 246 9.42 -7.17 15.21
N GLY A 247 10.10 -8.05 14.47
CA GLY A 247 9.46 -9.22 13.87
C GLY A 247 8.88 -10.20 14.91
N ALA A 248 9.58 -10.37 16.03
CA ALA A 248 9.13 -11.18 17.16
C ALA A 248 7.90 -10.57 17.86
N ALA A 249 7.85 -9.24 18.02
CA ALA A 249 6.69 -8.55 18.56
C ALA A 249 5.48 -8.66 17.62
N LEU A 250 5.67 -8.49 16.31
CA LEU A 250 4.59 -8.57 15.33
C LEU A 250 4.05 -9.99 15.15
N GLY A 251 4.91 -10.99 14.98
CA GLY A 251 4.50 -12.38 14.72
C GLY A 251 4.27 -13.22 15.98
N GLY A 252 4.87 -12.83 17.11
CA GLY A 252 4.82 -13.58 18.36
C GLY A 252 3.67 -13.19 19.27
N PHE A 253 3.07 -12.01 19.10
CA PHE A 253 1.97 -11.51 19.93
C PHE A 253 0.62 -12.14 19.54
N THR A 254 0.54 -13.45 19.75
CA THR A 254 -0.57 -14.30 19.31
C THR A 254 -1.92 -13.76 19.80
N GLY A 255 -2.93 -13.80 18.91
CA GLY A 255 -4.26 -13.26 19.18
C GLY A 255 -4.41 -11.77 18.86
N HIS A 256 -3.32 -11.05 18.58
CA HIS A 256 -3.33 -9.62 18.25
C HIS A 256 -3.01 -9.40 16.77
N ASP A 257 -3.93 -9.80 15.90
CA ASP A 257 -3.76 -9.73 14.45
C ASP A 257 -4.00 -8.32 13.87
N LYS A 258 -4.46 -7.35 14.67
CA LYS A 258 -4.69 -5.96 14.25
C LYS A 258 -3.52 -5.08 14.68
N VAL A 259 -2.62 -4.78 13.76
CA VAL A 259 -1.47 -3.90 14.00
C VAL A 259 -1.89 -2.45 13.79
N VAL A 260 -2.26 -1.75 14.86
CA VAL A 260 -2.71 -0.35 14.77
C VAL A 260 -1.51 0.57 14.77
N LEU A 261 -1.28 1.24 13.64
CA LEU A 261 -0.06 1.98 13.30
C LEU A 261 -0.27 3.48 13.40
N THR A 262 0.66 4.17 14.06
CA THR A 262 0.68 5.65 14.05
C THR A 262 2.10 6.19 14.17
N GLY A 263 2.37 7.36 13.62
CA GLY A 263 3.68 7.99 13.75
C GLY A 263 3.69 9.42 13.23
N PRO A 264 4.36 10.36 13.91
CA PRO A 264 4.44 11.75 13.48
C PRO A 264 5.41 11.94 12.30
N SER A 265 6.39 11.05 12.17
CA SER A 265 7.36 10.99 11.08
C SER A 265 7.79 9.53 10.90
N PRO A 266 8.19 9.08 9.70
CA PRO A 266 8.06 9.76 8.43
C PRO A 266 6.58 9.84 7.97
N THR A 267 6.18 10.94 7.33
CA THR A 267 4.84 11.10 6.72
C THR A 267 4.63 10.04 5.63
N GLY A 268 3.46 9.41 5.58
CA GLY A 268 3.11 8.35 4.61
C GLY A 268 3.71 6.97 4.94
N PHE A 269 4.53 6.86 5.99
CA PHE A 269 5.22 5.62 6.30
C PHE A 269 4.29 4.52 6.80
N GLY A 270 3.19 4.91 7.47
CA GLY A 270 2.16 3.97 7.91
C GLY A 270 1.53 3.23 6.73
N GLU A 271 1.23 3.94 5.63
CA GLU A 271 0.68 3.39 4.39
C GLU A 271 1.69 2.48 3.66
N TRP A 272 2.99 2.78 3.74
CA TRP A 272 4.02 1.87 3.22
C TRP A 272 4.13 0.59 4.07
N ILE A 273 4.13 0.70 5.41
CA ILE A 273 4.09 -0.46 6.31
C ILE A 273 2.81 -1.27 6.07
N GLU A 274 1.68 -0.59 5.83
CA GLU A 274 0.39 -1.22 5.55
C GLU A 274 0.50 -2.19 4.37
N GLN A 275 1.09 -1.72 3.27
CA GLN A 275 1.33 -2.57 2.11
C GLN A 275 2.24 -3.75 2.45
N LEU A 276 3.36 -3.48 3.10
CA LEU A 276 4.36 -4.49 3.42
C LEU A 276 3.76 -5.61 4.28
N LEU A 277 3.07 -5.27 5.37
CA LEU A 277 2.48 -6.27 6.27
C LEU A 277 1.29 -7.00 5.63
N ALA A 278 0.34 -6.26 5.05
CA ALA A 278 -0.90 -6.86 4.57
C ALA A 278 -0.66 -7.80 3.38
N GLU A 279 0.21 -7.43 2.44
CA GLU A 279 0.53 -8.30 1.30
C GLU A 279 1.43 -9.48 1.68
N SER A 280 2.39 -9.27 2.59
CA SER A 280 3.26 -10.36 3.02
C SER A 280 2.52 -11.38 3.88
N THR A 281 1.57 -10.94 4.70
CA THR A 281 0.99 -11.81 5.73
C THR A 281 -0.46 -12.24 5.49
N GLY A 282 -1.26 -11.47 4.76
CA GLY A 282 -2.69 -11.69 4.56
C GLY A 282 -3.03 -12.80 3.58
N LYS A 283 -2.78 -14.06 3.95
CA LYS A 283 -2.98 -15.24 3.10
C LYS A 283 -3.25 -16.49 3.94
N GLU A 284 -3.75 -17.55 3.30
CA GLU A 284 -4.08 -18.83 3.95
C GLU A 284 -5.03 -18.69 5.16
N GLY A 285 -5.89 -17.66 5.19
CA GLY A 285 -6.81 -17.40 6.29
C GLY A 285 -6.14 -16.83 7.56
N THR A 286 -4.89 -16.40 7.46
CA THR A 286 -4.12 -15.76 8.54
C THR A 286 -3.53 -14.41 8.06
N GLY A 287 -2.88 -13.69 8.96
CA GLY A 287 -2.13 -12.48 8.65
C GLY A 287 -2.31 -11.37 9.68
N LEU A 288 -1.47 -10.35 9.55
CA LEU A 288 -1.55 -9.11 10.31
C LEU A 288 -2.32 -8.07 9.49
N LEU A 289 -3.40 -7.53 10.03
CA LEU A 289 -4.11 -6.38 9.48
C LEU A 289 -3.47 -5.09 10.00
N PRO A 290 -2.72 -4.36 9.17
CA PRO A 290 -2.32 -3.00 9.50
C PRO A 290 -3.54 -2.07 9.49
N VAL A 291 -3.64 -1.21 10.51
CA VAL A 291 -4.68 -0.19 10.66
C VAL A 291 -4.00 1.16 10.89
N VAL A 292 -3.86 1.96 9.84
CA VAL A 292 -3.17 3.26 9.93
C VAL A 292 -4.11 4.33 10.52
N VAL A 293 -3.63 5.03 11.54
CA VAL A 293 -4.38 6.11 12.21
C VAL A 293 -3.52 7.37 12.37
N GLY A 294 -4.15 8.55 12.24
CA GLY A 294 -3.43 9.82 12.11
C GLY A 294 -2.69 10.28 13.38
N SER A 295 -3.03 9.75 14.55
CA SER A 295 -2.34 10.03 15.81
C SER A 295 -2.76 9.04 16.90
N PRO A 296 -2.02 8.96 18.02
CA PRO A 296 -2.41 8.19 19.20
C PRO A 296 -3.74 8.60 19.86
N HIS A 297 -4.32 9.75 19.49
CA HIS A 297 -5.61 10.22 20.00
C HIS A 297 -6.76 9.94 19.02
N SER A 298 -6.47 9.32 17.87
CA SER A 298 -7.48 9.05 16.85
C SER A 298 -8.38 7.88 17.27
N PRO A 299 -9.67 7.91 16.90
CA PRO A 299 -10.54 6.75 17.09
C PRO A 299 -9.92 5.48 16.48
N GLY A 300 -9.86 4.42 17.28
CA GLY A 300 -9.23 3.13 16.94
C GLY A 300 -7.83 2.91 17.52
N PHE A 301 -7.11 3.95 17.98
CA PHE A 301 -5.84 3.77 18.70
C PHE A 301 -6.06 3.56 20.19
N ALA A 302 -6.57 2.38 20.55
CA ALA A 302 -6.83 2.02 21.94
C ALA A 302 -6.54 0.54 22.18
N PRO A 303 -6.11 0.15 23.39
CA PRO A 303 -5.91 -1.26 23.70
C PRO A 303 -7.20 -2.05 23.50
N ALA A 304 -7.11 -3.15 22.75
CA ALA A 304 -8.17 -4.11 22.53
C ALA A 304 -7.59 -5.53 22.57
N SER A 305 -8.44 -6.54 22.75
CA SER A 305 -8.02 -7.93 22.92
C SER A 305 -7.30 -8.54 21.72
N ASP A 306 -7.46 -7.93 20.54
CA ASP A 306 -6.88 -8.36 19.27
C ASP A 306 -5.99 -7.30 18.61
N SER A 307 -5.66 -6.23 19.32
CA SER A 307 -4.93 -5.09 18.77
C SER A 307 -3.53 -4.95 19.35
N HIS A 308 -2.54 -4.88 18.45
CA HIS A 308 -1.15 -4.55 18.75
C HIS A 308 -0.91 -3.08 18.38
N LEU A 309 -0.75 -2.22 19.38
CA LEU A 309 -0.52 -0.79 19.17
C LEU A 309 0.96 -0.54 18.85
N VAL A 310 1.24 -0.03 17.65
CA VAL A 310 2.61 0.22 17.18
C VAL A 310 2.78 1.67 16.78
N ALA A 311 3.80 2.32 17.35
CA ALA A 311 4.19 3.67 16.98
C ALA A 311 5.56 3.71 16.30
N PHE A 312 5.75 4.62 15.35
CA PHE A 312 7.04 4.84 14.70
C PHE A 312 7.42 6.32 14.66
N SER A 313 8.72 6.63 14.64
CA SER A 313 9.24 8.00 14.51
C SER A 313 10.66 8.03 13.93
N GLU A 314 11.05 9.06 13.19
CA GLU A 314 12.48 9.29 12.91
C GLU A 314 13.23 9.82 14.14
N SER A 315 12.50 10.39 15.12
CA SER A 315 13.04 10.94 16.37
C SER A 315 12.61 10.13 17.58
N HIS A 316 13.56 9.81 18.46
CA HIS A 316 13.29 9.10 19.72
C HIS A 316 12.33 9.85 20.67
N GLN A 317 12.12 11.16 20.50
CA GLN A 317 11.36 11.99 21.45
C GLN A 317 9.85 12.07 21.15
N GLU A 318 9.38 11.54 20.01
CA GLU A 318 8.03 11.81 19.49
C GLU A 318 7.09 10.59 19.49
N VAL A 319 7.44 9.51 20.21
CA VAL A 319 6.65 8.27 20.23
C VAL A 319 5.67 8.19 21.40
N SER A 320 4.51 7.61 21.14
CA SER A 320 3.44 7.44 22.14
C SER A 320 3.81 6.43 23.22
N GLU A 321 3.55 6.78 24.48
CA GLU A 321 3.68 5.83 25.59
C GLU A 321 2.56 4.79 25.63
N LEU A 322 1.47 4.99 24.88
CA LEU A 322 0.37 4.05 24.75
C LEU A 322 0.70 2.87 23.84
N ALA A 323 1.76 2.96 23.02
CA ALA A 323 2.11 1.89 22.09
C ALA A 323 2.78 0.72 22.81
N ASP A 324 2.37 -0.50 22.47
CA ASP A 324 3.00 -1.73 22.93
C ASP A 324 4.40 -1.88 22.32
N THR A 325 4.60 -1.38 21.10
CA THR A 325 5.88 -1.38 20.39
C THR A 325 6.16 -0.03 19.76
N THR A 326 7.35 0.50 19.97
CA THR A 326 7.81 1.73 19.31
C THR A 326 9.06 1.47 18.49
N VAL A 327 9.09 1.96 17.25
CA VAL A 327 10.24 1.88 16.34
C VAL A 327 10.75 3.27 16.07
N THR A 328 12.04 3.52 16.33
CA THR A 328 12.62 4.87 16.16
C THR A 328 13.95 4.81 15.46
N GLY A 329 14.20 5.72 14.52
CA GLY A 329 15.47 5.82 13.80
C GLY A 329 15.31 6.34 12.37
N PRO A 330 16.42 6.49 11.64
CA PRO A 330 16.40 7.11 10.31
C PRO A 330 15.61 6.28 9.30
N LEU A 331 14.96 6.96 8.34
CA LEU A 331 14.09 6.34 7.33
C LEU A 331 14.74 5.15 6.60
N GLY A 332 15.99 5.27 6.17
CA GLY A 332 16.68 4.18 5.46
C GLY A 332 16.83 2.91 6.30
N ALA A 333 17.17 3.05 7.59
CA ALA A 333 17.23 1.95 8.53
C ALA A 333 15.83 1.36 8.82
N GLN A 334 14.80 2.20 8.90
CA GLN A 334 13.43 1.74 9.11
C GLN A 334 12.91 0.89 7.94
N PHE A 335 13.14 1.28 6.68
CA PHE A 335 12.75 0.45 5.53
C PHE A 335 13.30 -0.98 5.66
N LEU A 336 14.61 -1.11 5.88
CA LEU A 336 15.26 -2.41 6.01
C LEU A 336 14.78 -3.19 7.24
N ALA A 337 14.58 -2.51 8.37
CA ALA A 337 14.13 -3.14 9.61
C ALA A 337 12.71 -3.70 9.50
N TRP A 338 11.79 -2.94 8.88
CA TRP A 338 10.41 -3.37 8.68
C TRP A 338 10.31 -4.50 7.65
N GLU A 339 11.09 -4.45 6.57
CA GLU A 339 11.21 -5.56 5.59
C GLU A 339 11.67 -6.84 6.30
N TYR A 340 12.75 -6.75 7.07
CA TYR A 340 13.27 -7.88 7.85
C TYR A 340 12.27 -8.39 8.89
N ALA A 341 11.67 -7.50 9.68
CA ALA A 341 10.67 -7.84 10.68
C ALA A 341 9.46 -8.55 10.07
N THR A 342 9.02 -8.12 8.89
CA THR A 342 7.91 -8.75 8.16
C THR A 342 8.25 -10.16 7.73
N ALA A 343 9.47 -10.40 7.24
CA ALA A 343 9.93 -11.73 6.86
C ALA A 343 10.00 -12.68 8.09
N VAL A 344 10.45 -12.16 9.24
CA VAL A 344 10.45 -12.86 10.53
C VAL A 344 9.02 -13.15 11.03
N ALA A 345 8.11 -12.18 10.93
CA ALA A 345 6.70 -12.38 11.29
C ALA A 345 6.05 -13.45 10.42
N GLY A 346 6.32 -13.47 9.12
CA GLY A 346 5.86 -14.53 8.21
C GLY A 346 6.34 -15.92 8.63
N ARG A 347 7.59 -16.03 9.14
CA ARG A 347 8.11 -17.29 9.70
C ARG A 347 7.33 -17.74 10.93
N LEU A 348 7.02 -16.84 11.86
CA LEU A 348 6.25 -17.15 13.06
C LEU A 348 4.80 -17.53 12.74
N LEU A 349 4.21 -16.90 11.73
CA LEU A 349 2.86 -17.17 11.24
C LEU A 349 2.77 -18.44 10.36
N GLY A 350 3.91 -19.02 9.96
CA GLY A 350 3.97 -20.24 9.16
C GLY A 350 3.55 -20.06 7.69
N ILE A 351 3.80 -18.88 7.13
CA ILE A 351 3.41 -18.49 5.76
C ILE A 351 4.61 -18.05 4.93
N ASP A 352 4.44 -18.03 3.61
CA ASP A 352 5.39 -17.39 2.69
C ASP A 352 5.20 -15.86 2.70
N PRO A 353 6.18 -15.05 3.13
CA PRO A 353 6.05 -13.60 3.14
C PRO A 353 6.26 -12.95 1.76
N PHE A 354 6.62 -13.70 0.72
CA PHE A 354 7.05 -13.14 -0.57
C PHE A 354 6.08 -13.34 -1.73
N ASP A 355 5.18 -14.32 -1.67
CA ASP A 355 4.13 -14.52 -2.69
C ASP A 355 2.92 -13.57 -2.50
N GLN A 356 1.96 -13.59 -3.45
CA GLN A 356 0.76 -12.72 -3.44
C GLN A 356 -0.39 -13.24 -4.34
N PRO A 357 -0.98 -14.41 -4.04
CA PRO A 357 -1.92 -15.08 -4.95
C PRO A 357 -3.23 -14.31 -5.19
N ASN A 358 -3.72 -13.52 -4.23
CA ASN A 358 -5.05 -12.91 -4.29
C ASN A 358 -5.08 -11.55 -4.99
N VAL A 359 -3.92 -10.93 -5.23
CA VAL A 359 -3.82 -9.71 -6.06
C VAL A 359 -4.14 -10.02 -7.53
N GLN A 360 -3.77 -11.21 -8.01
CA GLN A 360 -3.96 -11.60 -9.41
C GLN A 360 -5.45 -11.75 -9.78
N GLU A 361 -6.26 -12.29 -8.87
CA GLU A 361 -7.69 -12.48 -9.08
C GLU A 361 -8.43 -11.18 -9.43
N SER A 362 -8.16 -10.09 -8.69
CA SER A 362 -8.78 -8.79 -8.99
C SER A 362 -8.38 -8.26 -10.37
N LYS A 363 -7.15 -8.51 -10.81
CA LYS A 363 -6.68 -8.15 -12.16
C LYS A 363 -7.43 -8.95 -13.22
N ASP A 364 -7.61 -10.25 -13.00
CA ASP A 364 -8.32 -11.12 -13.94
C ASP A 364 -9.81 -10.76 -14.02
N ASN A 365 -10.43 -10.43 -12.89
CA ASN A 365 -11.81 -9.95 -12.83
C ASN A 365 -12.00 -8.64 -13.61
N THR A 366 -11.08 -7.68 -13.42
CA THR A 366 -11.09 -6.40 -14.14
C THR A 366 -10.97 -6.62 -15.65
N LYS A 367 -9.99 -7.43 -16.09
CA LYS A 367 -9.79 -7.75 -17.52
C LYS A 367 -11.02 -8.41 -18.14
N ARG A 368 -11.64 -9.35 -17.42
CA ARG A 368 -12.87 -10.01 -17.85
C ARG A 368 -14.02 -9.01 -18.00
N LEU A 369 -14.21 -8.10 -17.06
CA LEU A 369 -15.26 -7.08 -17.15
C LEU A 369 -15.06 -6.17 -18.38
N LEU A 370 -13.85 -5.65 -18.56
CA LEU A 370 -13.51 -4.78 -19.69
C LEU A 370 -13.62 -5.46 -21.06
N SER A 371 -13.57 -6.79 -21.13
CA SER A 371 -13.67 -7.54 -22.39
C SER A 371 -15.06 -8.10 -22.67
N SER A 372 -15.93 -8.21 -21.66
CA SER A 372 -17.19 -8.93 -21.78
C SER A 372 -18.44 -8.04 -21.84
N ALA A 373 -18.35 -6.78 -21.43
CA ALA A 373 -19.51 -5.90 -21.33
C ALA A 373 -19.18 -4.43 -21.60
N ASP A 374 -20.02 -3.80 -22.42
CA ASP A 374 -20.10 -2.34 -22.60
C ASP A 374 -21.58 -1.97 -22.84
N PRO A 375 -22.24 -1.22 -21.92
CA PRO A 375 -21.71 -0.69 -20.67
C PRO A 375 -21.37 -1.78 -19.65
N LEU A 376 -20.54 -1.44 -18.66
CA LEU A 376 -20.17 -2.34 -17.55
C LEU A 376 -21.41 -2.74 -16.72
N PRO A 377 -21.44 -3.97 -16.18
CA PRO A 377 -22.61 -4.49 -15.46
C PRO A 377 -22.66 -3.95 -14.02
N THR A 378 -23.16 -2.72 -13.86
CA THR A 378 -23.29 -2.06 -12.55
C THR A 378 -24.43 -2.61 -11.70
N GLY A 379 -25.43 -3.25 -12.32
CA GLY A 379 -26.67 -3.68 -11.68
C GLY A 379 -27.63 -2.52 -11.40
N GLU A 380 -28.83 -2.86 -10.93
CA GLU A 380 -29.83 -1.88 -10.46
C GLU A 380 -29.63 -1.61 -8.96
N PRO A 381 -29.73 -0.35 -8.50
CA PRO A 381 -29.63 -0.04 -7.08
C PRO A 381 -30.83 -0.59 -6.32
N LEU A 382 -30.58 -1.16 -5.14
CA LEU A 382 -31.63 -1.66 -4.26
C LEU A 382 -32.26 -0.53 -3.41
N LEU A 383 -31.49 0.53 -3.17
CA LEU A 383 -31.92 1.76 -2.52
C LEU A 383 -31.25 2.94 -3.24
N ALA A 384 -32.00 4.01 -3.47
CA ALA A 384 -31.48 5.28 -3.96
C ALA A 384 -31.94 6.39 -3.01
N GLU A 385 -31.01 7.06 -2.33
CA GLU A 385 -31.28 8.15 -1.38
C GLU A 385 -30.45 9.36 -1.77
N GLY A 386 -31.09 10.47 -2.16
CA GLY A 386 -30.38 11.72 -2.47
C GLY A 386 -29.40 11.55 -3.63
N ALA A 387 -28.10 11.73 -3.35
CA ALA A 387 -26.99 11.58 -4.31
C ALA A 387 -26.32 10.19 -4.27
N VAL A 388 -26.86 9.26 -3.49
CA VAL A 388 -26.23 7.95 -3.23
C VAL A 388 -27.14 6.81 -3.69
N ASP A 389 -26.58 5.93 -4.51
CA ASP A 389 -27.19 4.67 -4.90
C ASP A 389 -26.50 3.52 -4.18
N VAL A 390 -27.28 2.57 -3.66
CA VAL A 390 -26.80 1.54 -2.73
C VAL A 390 -27.01 0.16 -3.31
N TYR A 391 -25.95 -0.64 -3.26
CA TYR A 391 -25.89 -2.01 -3.73
C TYR A 391 -25.36 -2.93 -2.63
N THR A 392 -25.78 -4.19 -2.64
CA THR A 392 -25.19 -5.27 -1.82
C THR A 392 -24.88 -6.47 -2.71
N THR A 393 -24.07 -7.39 -2.21
CA THR A 393 -23.82 -8.67 -2.87
C THR A 393 -25.01 -9.62 -2.69
N ASP A 394 -25.29 -10.48 -3.67
CA ASP A 394 -26.38 -11.49 -3.59
C ASP A 394 -26.20 -12.46 -2.41
N THR A 395 -24.97 -12.61 -1.93
CA THR A 395 -24.61 -13.44 -0.77
C THR A 395 -24.95 -12.78 0.58
N ASN A 396 -25.28 -11.49 0.60
CA ASN A 396 -25.60 -10.73 1.82
C ASN A 396 -26.87 -9.88 1.70
N PRO A 397 -28.04 -10.47 1.39
CA PRO A 397 -29.29 -9.73 1.19
C PRO A 397 -29.82 -9.07 2.47
N ALA A 398 -29.42 -9.56 3.66
CA ALA A 398 -29.85 -8.99 4.93
C ALA A 398 -29.25 -7.59 5.22
N LEU A 399 -28.17 -7.21 4.52
CA LEU A 399 -27.51 -5.91 4.71
C LEU A 399 -28.31 -4.74 4.16
N LEU A 400 -29.27 -4.99 3.26
CA LEU A 400 -29.95 -3.94 2.52
C LEU A 400 -31.39 -4.34 2.16
N SER A 401 -32.35 -3.49 2.53
CA SER A 401 -33.75 -3.54 2.10
C SER A 401 -34.11 -2.24 1.38
N ALA A 402 -35.10 -2.29 0.49
CA ALA A 402 -35.55 -1.10 -0.25
C ALA A 402 -36.20 -0.03 0.65
N GLU A 403 -36.65 -0.41 1.84
CA GLU A 403 -37.24 0.48 2.85
C GLU A 403 -36.21 1.08 3.82
N ASP A 404 -34.94 0.66 3.75
CA ASP A 404 -33.88 1.22 4.59
C ASP A 404 -33.54 2.67 4.17
N ASP A 405 -32.93 3.41 5.09
CA ASP A 405 -32.18 4.64 4.76
C ASP A 405 -30.67 4.39 4.92
N LEU A 406 -29.86 5.33 4.47
CA LEU A 406 -28.40 5.22 4.52
C LEU A 406 -27.86 5.03 5.95
N ALA A 407 -28.52 5.59 6.97
CA ALA A 407 -28.09 5.39 8.35
C ALA A 407 -28.40 3.96 8.83
N VAL A 408 -29.54 3.40 8.43
CA VAL A 408 -29.88 1.99 8.69
C VAL A 408 -28.90 1.06 7.97
N VAL A 409 -28.53 1.35 6.72
CA VAL A 409 -27.53 0.57 5.96
C VAL A 409 -26.18 0.58 6.66
N LEU A 410 -25.68 1.75 7.07
CA LEU A 410 -24.42 1.86 7.80
C LEU A 410 -24.47 1.10 9.14
N ARG A 411 -25.59 1.18 9.87
CA ARG A 411 -25.78 0.42 11.12
C ARG A 411 -25.76 -1.09 10.87
N LYS A 412 -26.46 -1.58 9.84
CA LYS A 412 -26.48 -3.01 9.49
C LYS A 412 -25.09 -3.50 9.11
N LEU A 413 -24.33 -2.70 8.35
CA LEU A 413 -22.96 -3.04 7.99
C LEU A 413 -22.04 -3.12 9.22
N LEU A 414 -22.13 -2.16 10.14
CA LEU A 414 -21.38 -2.19 11.41
C LEU A 414 -21.73 -3.43 12.25
N GLN A 415 -23.01 -3.82 12.28
CA GLN A 415 -23.48 -5.01 12.98
C GLN A 415 -23.07 -6.33 12.30
N ALA A 416 -22.73 -6.28 11.01
CA ALA A 416 -22.30 -7.44 10.24
C ALA A 416 -20.79 -7.71 10.35
N VAL A 417 -20.03 -6.83 11.01
CA VAL A 417 -18.62 -7.09 11.32
C VAL A 417 -18.53 -8.32 12.22
N PRO A 418 -17.82 -9.40 11.81
CA PRO A 418 -17.66 -10.58 12.65
C PRO A 418 -16.94 -10.28 13.98
N GLU A 419 -17.11 -11.15 14.97
CA GLU A 419 -16.37 -11.04 16.25
C GLU A 419 -14.85 -11.10 16.00
N GLY A 420 -14.10 -10.18 16.62
CA GLY A 420 -12.65 -10.00 16.32
C GLY A 420 -12.36 -9.54 14.88
N GLY A 421 -13.37 -8.97 14.22
CA GLY A 421 -13.32 -8.51 12.84
C GLY A 421 -13.01 -7.03 12.68
N TYR A 422 -13.05 -6.58 11.43
CA TYR A 422 -12.77 -5.20 11.05
C TYR A 422 -13.73 -4.73 9.95
N LEU A 423 -13.86 -3.41 9.84
CA LEU A 423 -14.54 -2.74 8.73
C LEU A 423 -13.49 -2.11 7.80
N ALA A 424 -13.62 -2.29 6.49
CA ALA A 424 -12.79 -1.62 5.51
C ALA A 424 -13.62 -0.66 4.65
N VAL A 425 -13.17 0.60 4.55
CA VAL A 425 -13.71 1.59 3.62
C VAL A 425 -12.83 1.62 2.36
N LEU A 426 -13.41 1.28 1.21
CA LEU A 426 -12.70 1.12 -0.06
C LEU A 426 -13.18 2.17 -1.06
N ALA A 427 -12.46 3.28 -1.22
CA ALA A 427 -12.92 4.43 -1.99
C ALA A 427 -12.25 4.54 -3.36
N TYR A 428 -13.00 4.29 -4.43
CA TYR A 428 -12.61 4.54 -5.82
C TYR A 428 -13.12 5.93 -6.25
N LEU A 429 -12.37 6.97 -5.86
CA LEU A 429 -12.70 8.38 -6.05
C LEU A 429 -11.41 9.19 -6.30
N ASP A 430 -11.54 10.51 -6.49
CA ASP A 430 -10.42 11.42 -6.59
C ASP A 430 -9.81 11.67 -5.20
N ARG A 431 -8.58 11.20 -4.92
CA ARG A 431 -7.91 11.38 -3.62
C ARG A 431 -7.66 12.86 -3.30
N GLU A 432 -7.41 13.69 -4.31
CA GLU A 432 -7.14 15.11 -4.16
C GLU A 432 -8.45 15.90 -4.04
N GLY A 433 -9.33 15.77 -5.03
CA GLY A 433 -10.63 16.44 -5.09
C GLY A 433 -11.63 15.98 -4.03
N ASP A 434 -11.66 14.68 -3.73
CA ASP A 434 -12.56 14.03 -2.78
C ASP A 434 -11.89 13.68 -1.44
N SER A 435 -10.77 14.32 -1.12
CA SER A 435 -9.96 14.08 0.10
C SER A 435 -10.75 13.99 1.41
N ARG A 436 -11.95 14.61 1.49
CA ARG A 436 -12.86 14.50 2.64
C ARG A 436 -13.37 13.08 2.90
N ALA A 437 -13.36 12.19 1.90
CA ALA A 437 -13.78 10.80 2.07
C ALA A 437 -12.93 10.05 3.11
N VAL A 438 -11.67 10.43 3.30
CA VAL A 438 -10.79 9.83 4.33
C VAL A 438 -11.36 9.96 5.75
N ARG A 439 -12.18 10.99 6.00
CA ARG A 439 -12.83 11.22 7.30
C ARG A 439 -13.86 10.16 7.65
N LEU A 440 -14.38 9.42 6.65
CA LEU A 440 -15.30 8.31 6.89
C LEU A 440 -14.68 7.23 7.78
N ARG A 441 -13.35 7.04 7.73
CA ARG A 441 -12.66 6.13 8.66
C ARG A 441 -12.88 6.54 10.11
N GLU A 442 -12.62 7.80 10.44
CA GLU A 442 -12.79 8.35 11.79
C GLU A 442 -14.25 8.37 12.21
N ASP A 443 -15.14 8.79 11.30
CA ASP A 443 -16.58 8.86 11.55
C ASP A 443 -17.14 7.46 11.88
N LEU A 444 -16.72 6.42 11.17
CA LEU A 444 -17.16 5.03 11.41
C LEU A 444 -16.44 4.36 12.59
N ALA A 445 -15.14 4.60 12.78
CA ALA A 445 -14.38 4.08 13.92
C ALA A 445 -14.91 4.60 15.27
N ALA A 446 -15.56 5.77 15.29
CA ALA A 446 -16.23 6.29 16.48
C ALA A 446 -17.53 5.54 16.84
N LEU A 447 -18.05 4.69 15.95
CA LEU A 447 -19.34 4.00 16.10
C LEU A 447 -19.19 2.52 16.49
N THR A 448 -17.98 1.97 16.46
CA THR A 448 -17.72 0.54 16.68
C THR A 448 -16.43 0.33 17.45
N PRO A 449 -16.34 -0.70 18.31
CA PRO A 449 -15.06 -1.12 18.90
C PRO A 449 -14.14 -1.82 17.88
N SER A 450 -14.67 -2.31 16.75
CA SER A 450 -13.89 -2.96 15.72
C SER A 450 -12.97 -1.97 14.99
N PRO A 451 -11.75 -2.37 14.62
CA PRO A 451 -10.88 -1.51 13.81
C PRO A 451 -11.53 -1.16 12.46
N VAL A 452 -11.26 0.07 12.00
CA VAL A 452 -11.73 0.57 10.70
C VAL A 452 -10.54 1.01 9.86
N THR A 453 -10.37 0.39 8.70
CA THR A 453 -9.36 0.76 7.70
C THR A 453 -9.96 1.64 6.60
N PHE A 454 -9.10 2.33 5.86
CA PHE A 454 -9.49 3.11 4.69
C PHE A 454 -8.44 2.95 3.59
N GLY A 455 -8.87 2.65 2.37
CA GLY A 455 -8.01 2.51 1.21
C GLY A 455 -8.53 3.27 0.00
N TRP A 456 -7.66 4.01 -0.67
CA TRP A 456 -7.93 4.59 -1.99
C TRP A 456 -7.77 3.53 -3.08
N GLY A 457 -8.80 3.35 -3.89
CA GLY A 457 -8.81 2.44 -5.02
C GLY A 457 -8.36 3.14 -6.31
N PRO A 458 -7.65 2.45 -7.21
CA PRO A 458 -7.24 1.05 -7.15
C PRO A 458 -5.99 0.76 -6.30
N ARG A 459 -5.29 1.76 -5.75
CA ARG A 459 -4.03 1.58 -5.01
C ARG A 459 -4.08 0.46 -3.97
N PHE A 460 -5.12 0.40 -3.15
CA PHE A 460 -5.22 -0.62 -2.09
C PHE A 460 -5.27 -2.06 -2.63
N LEU A 461 -5.64 -2.28 -3.90
CA LEU A 461 -5.59 -3.61 -4.53
C LEU A 461 -4.15 -4.16 -4.59
N HIS A 462 -3.18 -3.24 -4.58
CA HIS A 462 -1.73 -3.49 -4.48
C HIS A 462 -1.22 -3.15 -3.07
N SER A 463 -2.01 -3.47 -2.05
CA SER A 463 -1.72 -3.34 -0.62
C SER A 463 -2.66 -4.31 0.14
N THR A 464 -3.56 -3.77 0.96
CA THR A 464 -4.52 -4.49 1.80
C THR A 464 -5.49 -5.38 1.05
N GLY A 465 -5.65 -5.22 -0.27
CA GLY A 465 -6.41 -6.12 -1.13
C GLY A 465 -6.02 -7.59 -0.95
N GLN A 466 -4.73 -7.91 -0.81
CA GLN A 466 -4.28 -9.27 -0.52
C GLN A 466 -4.91 -9.81 0.77
N TYR A 467 -4.84 -9.04 1.87
CA TYR A 467 -5.44 -9.40 3.15
C TYR A 467 -6.97 -9.50 3.08
N HIS A 468 -7.65 -8.55 2.43
CA HIS A 468 -9.12 -8.54 2.34
C HIS A 468 -9.69 -9.79 1.69
N LYS A 469 -8.93 -10.44 0.81
CA LYS A 469 -9.33 -11.66 0.09
C LYS A 469 -8.72 -12.93 0.68
N GLY A 470 -7.44 -12.90 1.03
CA GLY A 470 -6.65 -14.06 1.46
C GLY A 470 -6.49 -14.23 2.97
N GLY A 471 -6.68 -13.16 3.74
CA GLY A 471 -6.61 -13.18 5.20
C GLY A 471 -7.86 -13.80 5.87
N PRO A 472 -7.98 -13.69 7.20
CA PRO A 472 -9.09 -14.26 7.95
C PRO A 472 -10.48 -13.84 7.43
N GLN A 473 -11.48 -14.69 7.63
CA GLN A 473 -12.88 -14.44 7.24
C GLN A 473 -13.60 -13.58 8.30
N ASN A 474 -13.05 -12.39 8.59
CA ASN A 474 -13.53 -11.50 9.64
C ASN A 474 -13.68 -10.03 9.19
N GLY A 475 -13.71 -9.76 7.87
CA GLY A 475 -13.87 -8.42 7.33
C GLY A 475 -15.30 -8.13 6.85
N ALA A 476 -15.76 -6.89 7.07
CA ALA A 476 -16.91 -6.29 6.38
C ALA A 476 -16.45 -5.07 5.57
N PHE A 477 -17.13 -4.76 4.47
CA PHE A 477 -16.62 -3.85 3.44
C PHE A 477 -17.64 -2.80 3.02
N LEU A 478 -17.23 -1.54 3.09
CA LEU A 478 -17.94 -0.39 2.50
C LEU A 478 -17.16 0.09 1.28
N GLN A 479 -17.60 -0.29 0.08
CA GLN A 479 -17.03 0.23 -1.16
C GLN A 479 -17.72 1.53 -1.56
N ILE A 480 -16.95 2.52 -1.98
CA ILE A 480 -17.46 3.81 -2.47
C ILE A 480 -16.94 4.01 -3.90
N THR A 481 -17.84 4.35 -4.81
CA THR A 481 -17.54 4.69 -6.21
C THR A 481 -18.26 5.97 -6.55
N GLY A 482 -17.84 6.72 -7.57
CA GLY A 482 -18.54 7.95 -7.94
C GLY A 482 -18.42 8.30 -9.42
N GLU A 483 -19.44 8.95 -9.94
CA GLU A 483 -19.43 9.51 -11.30
C GLU A 483 -18.35 10.59 -11.41
N SER A 484 -17.63 10.62 -12.53
CA SER A 484 -16.78 11.76 -12.90
C SER A 484 -17.56 12.61 -13.90
N GLU A 485 -17.41 13.93 -13.82
CA GLU A 485 -18.10 14.87 -14.71
C GLU A 485 -17.69 14.68 -16.18
N GLU A 486 -16.42 14.39 -16.41
CA GLU A 486 -15.85 14.13 -17.73
C GLU A 486 -14.92 12.93 -17.65
N ASP A 487 -15.12 11.93 -18.52
CA ASP A 487 -14.21 10.78 -18.59
C ASP A 487 -12.95 11.11 -19.42
N LEU A 488 -11.90 10.29 -19.30
CA LEU A 488 -10.64 10.47 -20.01
C LEU A 488 -10.30 9.22 -20.83
N ARG A 489 -10.07 9.40 -22.14
CA ARG A 489 -9.69 8.30 -23.03
C ARG A 489 -8.26 7.82 -22.76
N ILE A 490 -8.03 6.52 -22.92
CA ILE A 490 -6.70 5.92 -22.87
C ILE A 490 -6.25 5.60 -24.31
N PRO A 491 -5.14 6.15 -24.81
CA PRO A 491 -4.70 5.94 -26.19
C PRO A 491 -4.40 4.48 -26.54
N GLY A 492 -4.99 4.00 -27.63
CA GLY A 492 -4.72 2.67 -28.17
C GLY A 492 -5.39 1.52 -27.41
N VAL A 493 -6.33 1.80 -26.51
CA VAL A 493 -7.24 0.80 -25.90
C VAL A 493 -8.70 1.24 -26.05
N SER A 494 -9.64 0.31 -25.91
CA SER A 494 -11.07 0.57 -26.18
C SER A 494 -11.82 1.24 -25.03
N HIS A 495 -11.27 1.20 -23.81
CA HIS A 495 -11.91 1.73 -22.62
C HIS A 495 -11.25 3.03 -22.14
N THR A 496 -11.97 3.79 -21.33
CA THR A 496 -11.53 5.02 -20.68
C THR A 496 -10.96 4.76 -19.27
N PHE A 497 -10.39 5.79 -18.65
CA PHE A 497 -9.96 5.77 -17.26
C PHE A 497 -11.13 5.54 -16.29
N GLY A 498 -12.26 6.21 -16.48
CA GLY A 498 -13.47 6.01 -15.68
C GLY A 498 -14.03 4.58 -15.81
N GLN A 499 -14.06 4.02 -17.04
CA GLN A 499 -14.44 2.62 -17.25
C GLN A 499 -13.45 1.66 -16.57
N LEU A 500 -12.14 1.94 -16.63
CA LEU A 500 -11.12 1.13 -15.94
C LEU A 500 -11.31 1.16 -14.42
N GLN A 501 -11.49 2.35 -13.82
CA GLN A 501 -11.71 2.51 -12.38
C GLN A 501 -12.98 1.78 -11.93
N LEU A 502 -14.08 1.93 -12.67
CA LEU A 502 -15.33 1.23 -12.36
C LEU A 502 -15.19 -0.30 -12.51
N ALA A 503 -14.49 -0.77 -13.54
CA ALA A 503 -14.23 -2.21 -13.71
C ALA A 503 -13.39 -2.79 -12.57
N GLN A 504 -12.39 -2.03 -12.06
CA GLN A 504 -11.60 -2.43 -10.89
C GLN A 504 -12.47 -2.51 -9.64
N ALA A 505 -13.33 -1.51 -9.40
CA ALA A 505 -14.26 -1.51 -8.28
C ALA A 505 -15.24 -2.70 -8.31
N LEU A 506 -15.88 -2.92 -9.46
CA LEU A 506 -16.80 -4.05 -9.65
C LEU A 506 -16.09 -5.41 -9.54
N GLY A 507 -14.87 -5.52 -10.09
CA GLY A 507 -14.07 -6.73 -10.02
C GLY A 507 -13.67 -7.11 -8.59
N ASP A 508 -13.37 -6.12 -7.76
CA ASP A 508 -13.09 -6.30 -6.33
C ASP A 508 -14.37 -6.60 -5.53
N PHE A 509 -15.46 -5.86 -5.77
CA PHE A 509 -16.75 -6.09 -5.12
C PHE A 509 -17.27 -7.51 -5.37
N GLY A 510 -17.14 -7.99 -6.61
CA GLY A 510 -17.47 -9.38 -6.97
C GLY A 510 -16.59 -10.42 -6.27
N ALA A 511 -15.30 -10.15 -6.10
CA ALA A 511 -14.37 -11.05 -5.39
C ALA A 511 -14.66 -11.15 -3.88
N LEU A 512 -15.15 -10.06 -3.27
CA LEU A 512 -15.64 -10.06 -1.89
C LEU A 512 -16.95 -10.86 -1.79
N GLY A 513 -17.89 -10.62 -2.70
CA GLY A 513 -19.17 -11.33 -2.76
C GLY A 513 -19.04 -12.83 -2.96
N SER A 514 -18.14 -13.28 -3.83
CA SER A 514 -17.87 -14.71 -4.07
C SER A 514 -17.25 -15.43 -2.88
N ARG A 515 -16.76 -14.68 -1.88
CA ARG A 515 -16.24 -15.18 -0.60
C ARG A 515 -17.24 -15.01 0.53
N GLU A 516 -18.48 -14.65 0.22
CA GLU A 516 -19.55 -14.43 1.21
C GLU A 516 -19.14 -13.39 2.28
N ARG A 517 -18.29 -12.43 1.92
CA ARG A 517 -17.89 -11.33 2.82
C ARG A 517 -18.96 -10.24 2.80
N PRO A 518 -19.43 -9.73 3.97
CA PRO A 518 -20.39 -8.64 4.02
C PRO A 518 -19.87 -7.41 3.27
N ALA A 519 -20.54 -7.00 2.20
CA ALA A 519 -20.09 -5.89 1.36
C ALA A 519 -21.26 -5.04 0.86
N VAL A 520 -21.17 -3.73 1.11
CA VAL A 520 -22.09 -2.71 0.58
C VAL A 520 -21.31 -1.79 -0.33
N ARG A 521 -21.85 -1.48 -1.52
CA ARG A 521 -21.29 -0.47 -2.41
C ARG A 521 -22.21 0.75 -2.46
N LEU A 522 -21.64 1.92 -2.19
CA LEU A 522 -22.26 3.23 -2.33
C LEU A 522 -21.73 3.87 -3.62
N HIS A 523 -22.62 4.13 -4.57
CA HIS A 523 -22.29 4.87 -5.79
C HIS A 523 -22.77 6.31 -5.66
N LEU A 524 -21.86 7.26 -5.83
CA LEU A 524 -22.12 8.69 -5.70
C LEU A 524 -22.41 9.28 -7.09
N ARG A 525 -23.66 9.66 -7.33
CA ARG A 525 -24.06 10.40 -8.56
C ARG A 525 -23.47 11.81 -8.60
N GLU A 526 -23.19 12.37 -7.43
CA GLU A 526 -22.41 13.60 -7.28
C GLU A 526 -21.50 13.39 -6.07
N ARG A 527 -20.17 13.42 -6.30
CA ARG A 527 -19.19 12.93 -5.32
C ARG A 527 -19.19 13.76 -4.04
N GLY A 528 -19.17 15.09 -4.15
CA GLY A 528 -19.12 15.99 -3.00
C GLY A 528 -20.35 15.90 -2.11
N ALA A 529 -21.54 15.92 -2.72
CA ALA A 529 -22.83 15.78 -2.05
C ALA A 529 -22.99 14.37 -1.46
N GLY A 530 -22.57 13.33 -2.19
CA GLY A 530 -22.59 11.95 -1.75
C GLY A 530 -21.73 11.72 -0.50
N ILE A 531 -20.49 12.20 -0.50
CA ILE A 531 -19.61 12.13 0.68
C ILE A 531 -20.23 12.84 1.87
N ALA A 532 -20.76 14.06 1.67
CA ALA A 532 -21.42 14.81 2.73
C ALA A 532 -22.64 14.07 3.29
N GLN A 533 -23.43 13.43 2.42
CA GLN A 533 -24.61 12.66 2.80
C GLN A 533 -24.24 11.40 3.61
N ILE A 534 -23.20 10.65 3.22
CA ILE A 534 -22.73 9.48 3.97
C ILE A 534 -22.26 9.88 5.36
N ARG A 535 -21.49 10.97 5.49
CA ARG A 535 -21.03 11.47 6.79
C ARG A 535 -22.20 11.89 7.68
N ALA A 536 -23.18 12.60 7.10
CA ALA A 536 -24.41 12.96 7.81
C ALA A 536 -25.24 11.73 8.22
N ALA A 537 -25.20 10.64 7.46
CA ALA A 537 -25.84 9.38 7.84
C ALA A 537 -25.08 8.69 8.99
N ALA A 538 -23.75 8.66 8.96
CA ALA A 538 -22.93 8.14 10.07
C ALA A 538 -23.20 8.89 11.38
N ASP A 539 -23.40 10.20 11.33
CA ASP A 539 -23.79 11.00 12.50
C ASP A 539 -25.16 10.62 13.07
N ARG A 540 -26.11 10.17 12.23
CA ARG A 540 -27.42 9.65 12.67
C ARG A 540 -27.34 8.22 13.22
N VAL A 541 -26.24 7.49 13.00
CA VAL A 541 -26.00 6.17 13.61
C VAL A 541 -25.52 6.30 15.05
N ARG A 542 -24.91 7.43 15.42
CA ARG A 542 -24.46 7.70 16.80
C ARG A 542 -25.63 7.51 17.78
N PRO A 543 -25.40 6.80 18.91
CA PRO A 543 -26.43 6.51 19.90
C PRO A 543 -27.01 7.74 20.59
#